data_AF-A0A1G9QVP3-F1
#
_entry.id   AF-A0A1G9QVP3-F1
#
_cell.length_a   1.000
_cell.length_b   1.000
_cell.length_c   1.000
_cell.angle_alpha   90.00
_cell.angle_beta   90.00
_cell.angle_gamma   90.00
#
_symmetry.space_group_name_H-M   'P 1'
#
loop_
_entity.id
_entity.type
_entity.pdbx_description
1 polymer ?
#
loop_
_entity_poly.entity_id
_entity_poly.type
_entity_poly.pdbx_seq_one_letter_code
_entity_poly.pdbx_strand_id
1 'polypeptide(L)'
;MTTANKPKKITFKHAESEWYNYHQTLREIASLREEIMYPFDEDPKDKTIVKGANSVRHPGNPTERLATRLTTSRQLKYLEQVIRAIEEVYNALPSDYKELVKLRYWRKSHKLTWDGIAQELNVSRRQAIYWRDEIVQATVEVLGWR
;
A
#
# COMPACT_ATOMS: atom_id res chain seq x y z
N MET A 1 4.33 23.82 21.92
CA MET A 1 3.44 23.21 20.91
C MET A 1 4.14 23.30 19.57
N THR A 2 4.70 22.19 19.09
CA THR A 2 5.44 22.13 17.83
C THR A 2 4.44 22.32 16.70
N THR A 3 4.55 23.42 15.96
CA THR A 3 3.70 23.68 14.79
C THR A 3 4.07 22.68 13.70
N ALA A 4 3.40 21.53 13.68
CA ALA A 4 3.47 20.59 12.58
C ALA A 4 3.03 21.34 11.31
N ASN A 5 3.96 21.52 10.37
CA ASN A 5 3.67 22.15 9.08
C ASN A 5 2.63 21.29 8.36
N LYS A 6 1.47 21.88 8.06
CA LYS A 6 0.42 21.20 7.30
C LYS A 6 1.00 20.75 5.96
N PRO A 7 0.86 19.47 5.58
CA PRO A 7 1.40 18.93 4.35
C PRO A 7 0.65 19.54 3.17
N LYS A 8 1.30 19.53 2.02
CA LYS A 8 0.66 19.92 0.77
C LYS A 8 -0.58 19.06 0.54
N LYS A 9 -1.63 19.67 -0.02
CA LYS A 9 -2.91 18.99 -0.33
C LYS A 9 -2.73 17.72 -1.16
N ILE A 10 -1.73 17.69 -2.05
CA ILE A 10 -1.41 16.52 -2.87
C ILE A 10 -0.87 15.39 -1.99
N THR A 11 0.10 15.67 -1.13
CA THR A 11 0.68 14.71 -0.17
C THR A 11 -0.37 14.15 0.76
N PHE A 12 -1.26 15.00 1.27
CA PHE A 12 -2.37 14.57 2.13
C PHE A 12 -3.29 13.58 1.41
N LYS A 13 -3.71 13.90 0.18
CA LYS A 13 -4.55 13.01 -0.64
C LYS A 13 -3.85 11.69 -0.97
N HIS A 14 -2.54 11.76 -1.24
CA HIS A 14 -1.73 10.58 -1.52
C HIS A 14 -1.70 9.65 -0.29
N ALA A 15 -1.37 10.19 0.89
CA ALA A 15 -1.41 9.43 2.14
C ALA A 15 -2.79 8.86 2.44
N GLU A 16 -3.86 9.65 2.28
CA GLU A 16 -5.22 9.16 2.47
C GLU A 16 -5.57 8.01 1.51
N SER A 17 -5.05 8.03 0.27
CA SER A 17 -5.26 6.95 -0.70
C SER A 17 -4.60 5.64 -0.28
N GLU A 18 -3.42 5.71 0.36
CA GLU A 18 -2.73 4.52 0.89
C GLU A 18 -3.57 3.84 2.00
N TRP A 19 -4.28 4.61 2.83
CA TRP A 19 -5.20 4.05 3.82
C TRP A 19 -6.37 3.29 3.20
N TYR A 20 -6.98 3.80 2.13
CA TYR A 20 -8.01 3.07 1.39
C TYR A 20 -7.45 1.80 0.74
N ASN A 21 -6.21 1.86 0.26
CA ASN A 21 -5.56 0.78 -0.45
C ASN A 21 -4.86 -0.24 0.46
N TYR A 22 -4.84 -0.03 1.78
CA TYR A 22 -4.10 -0.86 2.75
C TYR A 22 -4.18 -2.38 2.46
N HIS A 23 -5.39 -2.93 2.33
CA HIS A 23 -5.56 -4.36 2.05
C HIS A 23 -5.13 -4.79 0.64
N GLN A 24 -5.24 -3.89 -0.34
CA GLN A 24 -4.73 -4.14 -1.69
C GLN A 24 -3.20 -4.13 -1.69
N THR A 25 -2.58 -3.15 -1.04
CA THR A 25 -1.13 -3.04 -0.89
C THR A 25 -0.54 -4.25 -0.16
N LEU A 26 -1.23 -4.78 0.87
CA LEU A 26 -0.82 -6.04 1.52
C LEU A 26 -0.82 -7.23 0.54
N ARG A 27 -1.85 -7.34 -0.32
CA ARG A 27 -1.89 -8.39 -1.36
C ARG A 27 -0.76 -8.20 -2.37
N GLU A 28 -0.52 -6.96 -2.79
CA GLU A 28 0.54 -6.63 -3.74
C GLU A 28 1.93 -6.98 -3.18
N ILE A 29 2.20 -6.65 -1.91
CA ILE A 29 3.43 -7.07 -1.22
C ILE A 29 3.57 -8.59 -1.21
N ALA A 30 2.49 -9.32 -0.94
CA ALA A 30 2.51 -10.79 -0.94
C ALA A 30 2.83 -11.35 -2.33
N SER A 31 2.18 -10.83 -3.38
CA SER A 31 2.43 -11.22 -4.77
C SER A 31 3.86 -10.90 -5.21
N LEU A 32 4.36 -9.69 -4.90
CA LEU A 32 5.74 -9.31 -5.24
C LEU A 32 6.77 -10.19 -4.51
N ARG A 33 6.50 -10.59 -3.26
CA ARG A 33 7.35 -11.54 -2.53
C ARG A 33 7.34 -12.92 -3.18
N GLU A 34 6.17 -13.39 -3.63
CA GLU A 34 6.01 -14.65 -4.33
C GLU A 34 6.77 -14.63 -5.67
N GLU A 35 6.65 -13.57 -6.46
CA GLU A 35 7.39 -13.39 -7.71
C GLU A 35 8.92 -13.39 -7.50
N ILE A 36 9.39 -12.80 -6.40
CA ILE A 36 10.82 -12.80 -6.05
C ILE A 36 11.28 -14.20 -5.60
N MET A 37 10.44 -14.95 -4.90
CA MET A 37 10.74 -16.28 -4.38
C MET A 37 10.66 -17.37 -5.47
N TYR A 38 9.68 -17.26 -6.35
CA TYR A 38 9.43 -18.14 -7.48
C TYR A 38 9.47 -17.37 -8.80
N PRO A 39 10.66 -16.88 -9.23
CA PRO A 39 10.79 -16.18 -10.51
C PRO A 39 10.51 -17.08 -11.73
N PHE A 40 10.26 -18.38 -11.52
CA PHE A 40 10.05 -19.40 -12.54
C PHE A 40 9.07 -20.48 -12.05
N ASP A 41 7.78 -20.32 -12.35
CA ASP A 41 6.89 -21.45 -12.68
C ASP A 41 6.60 -21.50 -14.19
N GLU A 42 7.43 -20.81 -14.99
CA GLU A 42 7.57 -21.06 -16.42
C GLU A 42 8.72 -22.04 -16.66
N ASP A 43 8.56 -23.27 -16.19
CA ASP A 43 9.05 -24.42 -16.96
C ASP A 43 7.87 -25.38 -17.18
N PRO A 44 6.89 -25.01 -18.04
CA PRO A 44 5.82 -25.91 -18.40
C PRO A 44 6.41 -26.94 -19.35
N LYS A 45 7.06 -27.97 -18.83
CA LYS A 45 7.37 -29.21 -19.57
C LYS A 45 7.90 -28.93 -20.97
N ASP A 46 9.19 -28.65 -21.12
CA ASP A 46 9.81 -28.73 -22.44
C ASP A 46 10.00 -30.21 -22.86
N LYS A 47 8.87 -30.92 -23.08
CA LYS A 47 8.82 -32.23 -23.73
C LYS A 47 8.83 -32.12 -25.25
N THR A 48 8.97 -30.91 -25.80
CA THR A 48 8.98 -30.66 -27.24
C THR A 48 10.25 -29.94 -27.70
N ILE A 49 11.37 -30.05 -26.97
CA ILE A 49 12.70 -29.82 -27.54
C ILE A 49 13.00 -30.98 -28.49
N VAL A 50 12.45 -30.90 -29.69
CA VAL A 50 12.98 -31.61 -30.84
C VAL A 50 14.38 -31.07 -31.05
N LYS A 51 15.40 -31.90 -30.83
CA LYS A 51 16.80 -31.63 -31.20
C LYS A 51 16.87 -31.49 -32.74
N GLY A 52 16.49 -30.33 -33.24
CA GLY A 52 16.46 -29.99 -34.65
C GLY A 52 16.99 -28.57 -34.82
N ALA A 53 17.88 -28.40 -35.78
CA ALA A 53 18.67 -27.21 -36.06
C ALA A 53 17.90 -25.88 -35.97
N ASN A 54 18.59 -24.83 -35.50
CA ASN A 54 18.20 -23.42 -35.50
C ASN A 54 17.35 -22.89 -34.33
N SER A 55 17.56 -23.37 -33.10
CA SER A 55 17.15 -22.60 -31.93
C SER A 55 18.10 -21.41 -31.76
N VAL A 56 17.75 -20.28 -32.39
CA VAL A 56 18.28 -18.96 -32.05
C VAL A 56 17.87 -18.70 -30.60
N ARG A 57 18.69 -19.18 -29.66
CA ARG A 57 18.64 -18.77 -28.25
C ARG A 57 18.72 -17.26 -28.27
N HIS A 58 17.58 -16.58 -28.17
CA HIS A 58 17.57 -15.18 -27.80
C HIS A 58 18.24 -15.17 -26.43
N PRO A 59 19.45 -14.60 -26.28
CA PRO A 59 20.04 -14.46 -24.97
C PRO A 59 19.13 -13.46 -24.28
N GLY A 60 18.16 -13.95 -23.49
CA GLY A 60 17.30 -13.10 -22.68
C GLY A 60 18.23 -12.18 -21.90
N ASN A 61 18.22 -10.90 -22.26
CA ASN A 61 19.30 -9.98 -21.97
C ASN A 61 19.49 -9.95 -20.45
N PRO A 62 20.64 -10.42 -19.92
CA PRO A 62 20.84 -10.51 -18.46
C PRO A 62 20.66 -9.14 -17.78
N THR A 63 20.92 -8.07 -18.52
CA THR A 63 20.70 -6.67 -18.13
C THR A 63 19.22 -6.37 -17.91
N GLU A 64 18.33 -6.79 -18.81
CA GLU A 64 16.88 -6.57 -18.69
C GLU A 64 16.32 -7.31 -17.48
N ARG A 65 16.76 -8.56 -17.28
CA ARG A 65 16.37 -9.38 -16.12
C ARG A 65 16.87 -8.81 -14.79
N LEU A 66 18.06 -8.21 -14.79
CA LEU A 66 18.59 -7.55 -13.61
C LEU A 66 17.81 -6.26 -13.29
N ALA A 67 17.49 -5.47 -14.34
CA ALA A 67 16.74 -4.22 -14.21
C ALA A 67 15.31 -4.45 -13.68
N THR A 68 14.61 -5.49 -14.15
CA THR A 68 13.28 -5.83 -13.64
C THR A 68 13.34 -6.20 -12.17
N ARG A 69 14.24 -7.12 -11.77
CA ARG A 69 14.42 -7.53 -10.36
C ARG A 69 14.73 -6.36 -9.42
N LEU A 70 15.63 -5.46 -9.84
CA LEU A 70 15.97 -4.28 -9.05
C LEU A 70 14.76 -3.37 -8.86
N THR A 71 13.96 -3.18 -9.91
CA THR A 71 12.75 -2.35 -9.86
C THR A 71 11.70 -2.95 -8.93
N THR A 72 11.43 -4.26 -9.04
CA THR A 72 10.52 -5.01 -8.14
C THR A 72 10.97 -4.89 -6.68
N SER A 73 12.28 -5.03 -6.41
CA SER A 73 12.81 -4.92 -5.05
C SER A 73 12.63 -3.52 -4.44
N ARG A 74 12.75 -2.46 -5.25
CA ARG A 74 12.55 -1.08 -4.80
C ARG A 74 11.07 -0.80 -4.53
N GLN A 75 10.18 -1.27 -5.39
CA GLN A 75 8.73 -1.17 -5.20
C GLN A 75 8.31 -1.89 -3.93
N LEU A 76 8.76 -3.14 -3.73
CA LEU A 76 8.47 -3.91 -2.53
C LEU A 76 8.89 -3.15 -1.26
N LYS A 77 10.13 -2.62 -1.23
CA LYS A 77 10.63 -1.85 -0.09
C LYS A 77 9.78 -0.61 0.20
N TYR A 78 9.33 0.10 -0.85
CA TYR A 78 8.44 1.26 -0.69
C TYR A 78 7.09 0.85 -0.10
N LEU A 79 6.42 -0.17 -0.66
CA LEU A 79 5.12 -0.61 -0.17
C LEU A 79 5.20 -1.12 1.27
N GLU A 80 6.26 -1.87 1.62
CA GLU A 80 6.51 -2.29 2.99
C GLU A 80 6.70 -1.10 3.94
N GLN A 81 7.41 -0.06 3.52
CA GLN A 81 7.59 1.14 4.33
C GLN A 81 6.25 1.85 4.57
N VAL A 82 5.41 1.97 3.55
CA VAL A 82 4.06 2.56 3.66
C VAL A 82 3.19 1.77 4.63
N ILE A 83 3.15 0.43 4.48
CA ILE A 83 2.36 -0.43 5.35
C ILE A 83 2.83 -0.35 6.80
N ARG A 84 4.15 -0.40 7.04
CA ARG A 84 4.71 -0.27 8.39
C ARG A 84 4.31 1.06 9.04
N ALA A 85 4.35 2.16 8.29
CA ALA A 85 3.94 3.46 8.81
C ALA A 85 2.43 3.50 9.14
N ILE A 86 1.59 2.93 8.28
CA ILE A 86 0.14 2.81 8.52
C ILE A 86 -0.12 1.99 9.80
N GLU A 87 0.57 0.86 9.96
CA GLU A 87 0.42 -0.01 11.14
C GLU A 87 0.91 0.66 12.42
N GLU A 88 2.05 1.36 12.37
CA GLU A 88 2.58 2.12 13.50
C GLU A 88 1.58 3.18 13.97
N VAL A 89 1.07 4.00 13.03
CA VAL A 89 0.05 5.01 13.33
C VAL A 89 -1.20 4.32 13.87
N TYR A 90 -1.73 3.31 13.19
CA TYR A 90 -2.93 2.61 13.60
C TYR A 90 -2.82 2.04 15.01
N ASN A 91 -1.69 1.44 15.37
CA ASN A 91 -1.48 0.84 16.68
C ASN A 91 -1.45 1.89 17.79
N ALA A 92 -0.88 3.07 17.52
CA ALA A 92 -0.84 4.21 18.44
C ALA A 92 -2.20 4.91 18.62
N LEU A 93 -3.17 4.69 17.73
CA LEU A 93 -4.48 5.35 17.80
C LEU A 93 -5.34 4.85 18.99
N PRO A 94 -6.14 5.75 19.60
CA PRO A 94 -7.23 5.38 20.52
C PRO A 94 -8.28 4.48 19.86
N SER A 95 -9.11 3.83 20.68
CA SER A 95 -10.20 2.93 20.22
C SER A 95 -11.12 3.59 19.19
N ASP A 96 -11.53 4.83 19.44
CA ASP A 96 -12.55 5.53 18.65
C ASP A 96 -12.00 5.91 17.26
N TYR A 97 -10.72 6.28 17.20
CA TYR A 97 -9.99 6.54 15.96
C TYR A 97 -9.82 5.25 15.15
N LYS A 98 -9.53 4.13 15.82
CA LYS A 98 -9.44 2.81 15.18
C LYS A 98 -10.78 2.39 14.57
N GLU A 99 -11.89 2.72 15.23
CA GLU A 99 -13.23 2.46 14.71
C GLU A 99 -13.53 3.33 13.48
N LEU A 100 -13.18 4.62 13.51
CA LEU A 100 -13.26 5.47 12.31
C LEU A 100 -12.49 4.88 11.13
N VAL A 101 -11.27 4.39 11.35
CA VAL A 101 -10.45 3.78 10.29
C VAL A 101 -11.15 2.56 9.70
N LYS A 102 -11.68 1.67 10.55
CA LYS A 102 -12.42 0.48 10.12
C LYS A 102 -13.64 0.87 9.27
N LEU A 103 -14.42 1.84 9.73
CA LEU A 103 -15.65 2.28 9.06
C LEU A 103 -15.37 2.99 7.73
N ARG A 104 -14.34 3.83 7.69
CA ARG A 104 -14.05 4.68 6.53
C ARG A 104 -13.22 3.97 5.46
N TYR A 105 -12.15 3.30 5.87
CA TYR A 105 -11.10 2.84 4.96
C TYR A 105 -11.18 1.34 4.68
N TRP A 106 -11.51 0.52 5.68
CA TRP A 106 -11.43 -0.95 5.57
C TRP A 106 -12.76 -1.66 5.40
N ARG A 107 -13.88 -0.96 5.59
CA ARG A 107 -15.22 -1.49 5.38
C ARG A 107 -15.43 -1.81 3.89
N LYS A 108 -15.70 -3.07 3.58
CA LYS A 108 -15.98 -3.54 2.21
C LYS A 108 -17.34 -3.08 1.66
N SER A 109 -18.31 -2.84 2.54
CA SER A 109 -19.71 -2.54 2.19
C SER A 109 -19.97 -1.02 2.25
N HIS A 110 -20.71 -0.51 1.25
CA HIS A 110 -21.14 0.88 1.01
C HIS A 110 -20.38 1.99 1.74
N LYS A 111 -19.69 2.86 0.97
CA LYS A 111 -19.01 4.06 1.49
C LYS A 111 -20.00 4.92 2.27
N LEU A 112 -19.88 4.92 3.60
CA LEU A 112 -20.68 5.81 4.45
C LEU A 112 -20.30 7.27 4.18
N THR A 113 -21.32 8.13 4.23
CA THR A 113 -21.10 9.58 4.29
C THR A 113 -20.45 9.94 5.63
N TRP A 114 -19.82 11.11 5.69
CA TRP A 114 -19.27 11.60 6.95
C TRP A 114 -20.33 11.72 8.05
N ASP A 115 -21.57 12.01 7.69
CA ASP A 115 -22.67 12.06 8.65
C ASP A 115 -23.01 10.68 9.21
N GLY A 116 -23.04 9.64 8.36
CA GLY A 116 -23.27 8.26 8.80
C GLY A 116 -22.13 7.74 9.70
N ILE A 117 -20.88 8.07 9.37
CA ILE A 117 -19.72 7.74 10.21
C ILE A 117 -19.82 8.44 11.57
N ALA A 118 -20.18 9.72 11.59
CA ALA A 118 -20.36 10.47 12.84
C ALA A 118 -21.48 9.87 13.71
N GLN A 119 -22.57 9.44 13.09
CA GLN A 119 -23.67 8.75 13.78
C GLN A 119 -23.21 7.41 14.38
N GLU A 120 -22.52 6.57 13.62
CA GLU A 120 -22.02 5.28 14.14
C GLU A 120 -21.02 5.48 15.29
N LEU A 121 -20.17 6.52 15.23
CA LEU A 121 -19.18 6.84 16.26
C LEU A 121 -19.72 7.71 17.41
N ASN A 122 -20.98 8.14 17.38
CA ASN A 122 -21.57 9.10 18.32
C ASN A 122 -20.78 10.42 18.47
N VAL A 123 -20.21 10.91 17.38
CA VAL A 123 -19.45 12.18 17.35
C VAL A 123 -20.03 13.16 16.34
N SER A 124 -19.66 14.44 16.44
CA SER A 124 -20.02 15.40 15.41
C SER A 124 -19.28 15.13 14.09
N ARG A 125 -19.89 15.46 12.95
CA ARG A 125 -19.25 15.40 11.63
C ARG A 125 -17.89 16.10 11.61
N ARG A 126 -17.81 17.27 12.26
CA ARG A 126 -16.58 18.06 12.37
C ARG A 126 -15.49 17.28 13.12
N GLN A 127 -15.85 16.59 14.19
CA GLN A 127 -14.92 15.78 14.97
C GLN A 127 -14.39 14.59 14.16
N ALA A 128 -15.26 13.88 13.43
CA ALA A 128 -14.82 12.79 12.55
C ALA A 128 -13.86 13.27 11.45
N ILE A 129 -14.11 14.45 10.87
CA ILE A 129 -13.20 15.07 9.89
C ILE A 129 -11.86 15.46 10.54
N TYR A 130 -11.88 15.95 11.77
CA TYR A 130 -10.67 16.28 12.51
C TYR A 130 -9.82 15.03 12.80
N TRP A 131 -10.44 13.95 13.24
CA TRP A 131 -9.77 12.67 13.45
C TRP A 131 -9.12 12.13 12.17
N ARG A 132 -9.83 12.22 11.04
CA ARG A 132 -9.24 11.91 9.72
C ARG A 132 -7.97 12.72 9.48
N ASP A 133 -8.03 14.02 9.70
CA ASP A 133 -6.89 14.92 9.46
C ASP A 133 -5.70 14.55 10.34
N GLU A 134 -5.93 14.24 11.62
CA GLU A 134 -4.88 13.79 12.55
C GLU A 134 -4.25 12.46 12.14
N ILE A 135 -5.06 11.48 11.73
CA ILE A 135 -4.57 10.17 11.29
C ILE A 135 -3.67 10.33 10.06
N VAL A 136 -4.16 11.02 9.03
CA VAL A 136 -3.40 11.23 7.79
C VAL A 136 -2.16 12.06 8.04
N GLN A 137 -2.24 13.08 8.89
CA GLN A 137 -1.10 13.89 9.31
C GLN A 137 -0.01 13.05 9.99
N ALA A 138 -0.38 12.23 10.97
CA ALA A 138 0.56 11.35 11.67
C ALA A 138 1.25 10.39 10.69
N THR A 139 0.51 9.87 9.70
CA THR A 139 1.07 8.98 8.67
C THR A 139 2.11 9.70 7.80
N VAL A 140 1.81 10.93 7.40
CA VAL A 140 2.73 11.78 6.63
C VAL A 140 4.00 12.09 7.42
N GLU A 141 3.88 12.33 8.72
CA GLU A 141 5.01 12.60 9.61
C GLU A 141 5.92 11.38 9.77
N VAL A 142 5.35 10.19 9.98
CA VAL A 142 6.11 8.92 10.07
C VAL A 142 6.83 8.62 8.75
N LEU A 143 6.18 8.88 7.62
CA LEU A 143 6.79 8.68 6.29
C LEU A 143 7.76 9.80 5.88
N GLY A 144 7.74 10.94 6.57
CA GLY A 144 8.58 12.09 6.27
C GLY A 144 8.20 12.82 4.96
N TRP A 145 6.96 12.69 4.48
CA TRP A 145 6.53 13.37 3.25
C TRP A 145 6.30 14.87 3.50
N ARG A 146 6.67 15.74 2.55
CA ARG A 146 6.60 17.21 2.67
C ARG A 146 6.05 17.91 1.43
#